data_AF-A0A9W6BVU3-F1
#
_entry.id   AF-A0A9W6BVU3-F1
#
_cell.length_a   1.000
_cell.length_b   1.000
_cell.length_c   1.000
_cell.angle_alpha   90.00
_cell.angle_beta   90.00
_cell.angle_gamma   90.00
#
_symmetry.space_group_name_H-M   'P 1'
#
loop_
_entity.id
_entity.type
_entity.pdbx_description
1 polymer ?
#
loop_
_entity_poly.entity_id
_entity_poly.type
_entity_poly.pdbx_seq_one_letter_code
_entity_poly.pdbx_strand_id
1 'polypeptide(L)'
;MRGSGETLASLLEQLYIMVLKELGPHMFNKLEDCHALATKVLKQTLEENAQTKATIEALQHKVEDLQRSLAEMRLHEEESRHWVLLGQLVYVLEDIVRIQVLGPNFPPTSLADIQDLIEQGFVSEEGQRKWNTFFTRLAGQGLSVKKVIAASAPLRPQRFALAHGTMEERATVSTAQLREWACGRNLQPMVDTILKALQPLTCEGHPLLPRSDIDDMFA
;
A
#
# COMPACT_ATOMS: atom_id res chain seq x y z
N MET A 1 -53.57 -68.96 23.15
CA MET A 1 -53.69 -67.49 23.25
C MET A 1 -54.04 -67.13 24.68
N ARG A 2 -53.35 -66.10 25.22
CA ARG A 2 -53.56 -65.40 26.50
C ARG A 2 -53.17 -66.15 27.78
N GLY A 3 -51.93 -65.95 28.22
CA GLY A 3 -51.47 -66.40 29.54
C GLY A 3 -49.99 -66.16 29.88
N SER A 4 -49.26 -65.25 29.22
CA SER A 4 -47.84 -64.99 29.57
C SER A 4 -47.42 -63.51 29.47
N GLY A 5 -48.37 -62.58 29.35
CA GLY A 5 -48.09 -61.13 29.29
C GLY A 5 -48.08 -60.46 30.66
N GLU A 6 -48.76 -61.04 31.67
CA GLU A 6 -48.86 -60.47 33.02
C GLU A 6 -47.62 -60.74 33.88
N THR A 7 -46.82 -61.76 33.56
CA THR A 7 -45.66 -62.17 34.38
C THR A 7 -44.43 -61.29 34.18
N LEU A 8 -44.15 -60.83 32.95
CA LEU A 8 -43.01 -59.94 32.67
C LEU A 8 -43.28 -58.52 33.18
N ALA A 9 -44.51 -58.04 33.03
CA ALA A 9 -44.94 -56.76 33.60
C ALA A 9 -44.88 -56.78 35.14
N SER A 10 -45.37 -57.87 35.76
CA SER A 10 -45.30 -58.05 37.22
C SER A 10 -43.87 -58.18 37.74
N LEU A 11 -42.98 -58.88 37.02
CA LEU A 11 -41.57 -58.99 37.40
C LEU A 11 -40.82 -57.66 37.25
N LEU A 12 -41.11 -56.89 36.20
CA LEU A 12 -40.54 -55.54 36.04
C LEU A 12 -41.05 -54.58 37.12
N GLU A 13 -42.32 -54.68 37.49
CA GLU A 13 -42.92 -53.87 38.56
C GLU A 13 -42.34 -54.25 39.93
N GLN A 14 -42.11 -55.55 40.19
CA GLN A 14 -41.43 -56.01 41.41
C GLN A 14 -39.96 -55.60 41.46
N LEU A 15 -39.24 -55.67 40.33
CA LEU A 15 -37.86 -55.19 40.26
C LEU A 15 -37.79 -53.67 40.48
N TYR A 16 -38.72 -52.91 39.88
CA TYR A 16 -38.85 -51.47 40.07
C TYR A 16 -39.15 -51.10 41.53
N ILE A 17 -40.08 -51.80 42.18
CA ILE A 17 -40.40 -51.62 43.61
C ILE A 17 -39.20 -51.97 44.50
N MET A 18 -38.44 -53.01 44.16
CA MET A 18 -37.29 -53.47 44.93
C MET A 18 -36.11 -52.49 44.81
N VAL A 19 -35.86 -51.98 43.60
CA VAL A 19 -34.88 -50.91 43.35
C VAL A 19 -35.28 -49.61 44.08
N LEU A 20 -36.58 -49.24 44.05
CA LEU A 20 -37.10 -48.09 44.81
C LEU A 20 -36.97 -48.26 46.33
N LYS A 21 -37.13 -49.49 46.84
CA LYS A 21 -36.96 -49.80 48.27
C LYS A 21 -35.49 -49.76 48.71
N GLU A 22 -34.56 -50.25 47.89
CA GLU A 22 -33.12 -50.25 48.23
C GLU A 22 -32.48 -48.87 48.11
N LEU A 23 -32.84 -48.06 47.11
CA LEU A 23 -32.36 -46.68 47.00
C LEU A 23 -32.99 -45.77 48.06
N GLY A 24 -34.20 -46.10 48.54
CA GLY A 24 -34.95 -45.28 49.48
C GLY A 24 -35.42 -43.95 48.86
N PRO A 25 -36.53 -43.36 49.33
CA PRO A 25 -37.06 -42.11 48.79
C PRO A 25 -36.04 -40.96 48.79
N HIS A 26 -35.12 -40.97 49.75
CA HIS A 26 -34.07 -39.96 49.85
C HIS A 26 -33.04 -40.04 48.71
N MET A 27 -32.56 -41.22 48.29
CA MET A 27 -31.60 -41.27 47.18
C MET A 27 -32.28 -41.06 45.83
N PHE A 28 -33.54 -41.46 45.68
CA PHE A 28 -34.32 -41.16 44.48
C PHE A 28 -34.50 -39.64 44.30
N ASN A 29 -34.93 -38.92 45.36
CA ASN A 29 -35.04 -37.46 45.32
C ASN A 29 -33.68 -36.79 45.04
N LYS A 30 -32.58 -37.29 45.63
CA LYS A 30 -31.23 -36.80 45.33
C LYS A 30 -30.83 -37.04 43.86
N LEU A 31 -31.22 -38.17 43.29
CA LEU A 31 -30.96 -38.48 41.88
C LEU A 31 -31.77 -37.57 40.96
N GLU A 32 -33.03 -37.31 41.28
CA GLU A 32 -33.89 -36.34 40.57
C GLU A 32 -33.31 -34.92 40.64
N ASP A 33 -32.87 -34.48 41.82
CA ASP A 33 -32.20 -33.18 42.02
C ASP A 33 -30.91 -33.09 41.21
N CYS A 34 -30.08 -34.14 41.24
CA CYS A 34 -28.86 -34.23 40.43
C CYS A 34 -29.17 -34.20 38.92
N HIS A 35 -30.20 -34.91 38.47
CA HIS A 35 -30.63 -34.93 37.08
C HIS A 35 -31.17 -33.57 36.63
N ALA A 36 -31.98 -32.91 37.47
CA ALA A 36 -32.49 -31.58 37.21
C ALA A 36 -31.37 -30.54 37.13
N LEU A 37 -30.38 -30.62 38.05
CA LEU A 37 -29.20 -29.77 38.03
C LEU A 37 -28.34 -30.00 36.79
N ALA A 38 -28.06 -31.26 36.43
CA ALA A 38 -27.30 -31.62 35.25
C ALA A 38 -27.99 -31.12 33.96
N THR A 39 -29.31 -31.27 33.86
CA THR A 39 -30.11 -30.78 32.74
C THR A 39 -30.04 -29.25 32.64
N LYS A 40 -30.12 -28.54 33.77
CA LYS A 40 -30.01 -27.08 33.80
C LYS A 40 -28.63 -26.61 33.33
N VAL A 41 -27.56 -27.20 33.86
CA VAL A 41 -26.19 -26.86 33.47
C VAL A 41 -25.97 -27.14 31.98
N LEU A 42 -26.43 -28.29 31.48
CA LEU A 42 -26.25 -28.67 30.08
C LEU A 42 -27.00 -27.73 29.12
N LYS A 43 -28.20 -27.28 29.48
CA LYS A 43 -28.93 -26.24 28.72
C LYS A 43 -28.16 -24.92 28.69
N GLN A 44 -27.69 -24.44 29.84
CA GLN A 44 -26.92 -23.20 29.92
C GLN A 44 -25.63 -23.29 29.08
N THR A 45 -24.88 -24.39 29.18
CA THR A 45 -23.66 -24.58 28.38
C THR A 45 -23.96 -24.65 26.88
N LEU A 46 -25.08 -25.25 26.46
CA LEU A 46 -25.49 -25.25 25.05
C LEU A 46 -25.82 -23.85 24.54
N GLU A 47 -26.51 -23.03 25.34
CA GLU A 47 -26.81 -21.64 25.01
C GLU A 47 -25.53 -20.78 24.92
N GLU A 48 -24.61 -20.92 25.88
CA GLU A 48 -23.31 -20.25 25.89
C GLU A 48 -22.45 -20.65 24.68
N ASN A 49 -22.45 -21.94 24.32
CA ASN A 49 -21.75 -22.43 23.12
C ASN A 49 -22.36 -21.89 21.82
N ALA A 50 -23.69 -21.82 21.73
CA ALA A 50 -24.36 -21.24 20.57
C ALA A 50 -24.02 -19.75 20.41
N GLN A 51 -24.02 -19.00 21.53
CA GLN A 51 -23.64 -17.59 21.55
C GLN A 51 -22.16 -17.38 21.18
N THR A 52 -21.28 -18.24 21.69
CA THR A 52 -19.85 -18.20 21.36
C THR A 52 -19.63 -18.50 19.88
N LYS A 53 -20.31 -19.50 19.32
CA LYS A 53 -20.25 -19.82 17.89
C LYS A 53 -20.69 -18.65 17.01
N ALA A 54 -21.82 -18.03 17.34
CA ALA A 54 -22.30 -16.85 16.62
C ALA A 54 -21.29 -15.68 16.70
N THR A 55 -20.64 -15.51 17.85
CA THR A 55 -19.60 -14.48 18.05
C THR A 55 -18.35 -14.78 17.21
N ILE A 56 -17.93 -16.05 17.13
CA ILE A 56 -16.80 -16.48 16.30
C ILE A 56 -17.09 -16.22 14.82
N GLU A 57 -18.28 -16.61 14.33
CA GLU A 57 -18.68 -16.37 12.93
C GLU A 57 -18.73 -14.86 12.60
N ALA A 58 -19.28 -14.05 13.51
CA ALA A 58 -19.29 -12.59 13.34
C ALA A 58 -17.87 -11.98 13.33
N LEU A 59 -16.96 -12.49 14.16
CA LEU A 59 -15.57 -12.05 14.18
C LEU A 59 -14.81 -12.48 12.92
N GLN A 60 -15.06 -13.70 12.41
CA GLN A 60 -14.46 -14.18 11.17
C GLN A 60 -14.82 -13.26 10.00
N HIS A 61 -16.10 -12.89 9.86
CA HIS A 61 -16.50 -11.93 8.83
C HIS A 61 -15.83 -10.56 8.98
N LYS A 62 -15.72 -10.04 10.21
CA LYS A 62 -14.99 -8.78 10.44
C LYS A 62 -13.52 -8.85 10.06
N VAL A 63 -12.87 -9.98 10.32
CA VAL A 63 -11.47 -10.20 9.93
C VAL A 63 -11.32 -10.22 8.41
N GLU A 64 -12.22 -10.91 7.71
CA GLU A 64 -12.23 -10.94 6.23
C GLU A 64 -12.42 -9.54 5.63
N ASP A 65 -13.32 -8.74 6.19
CA ASP A 65 -13.55 -7.36 5.74
C ASP A 65 -12.33 -6.46 6.00
N LEU A 66 -11.69 -6.58 7.16
CA LEU A 66 -10.46 -5.83 7.47
C LEU A 66 -9.31 -6.26 6.56
N GLN A 67 -9.18 -7.55 6.25
CA GLN A 67 -8.18 -8.05 5.30
C GLN A 67 -8.39 -7.47 3.91
N ARG A 68 -9.65 -7.38 3.45
CA ARG A 68 -9.99 -6.76 2.16
C ARG A 68 -9.63 -5.27 2.14
N SER A 69 -10.04 -4.52 3.17
CA SER A 69 -9.73 -3.09 3.29
C SER A 69 -8.22 -2.83 3.35
N LEU A 70 -7.46 -3.68 4.05
CA LEU A 70 -6.00 -3.58 4.12
C LEU A 70 -5.33 -3.85 2.78
N ALA A 71 -5.85 -4.79 1.98
CA ALA A 71 -5.37 -5.03 0.62
C ALA A 71 -5.63 -3.82 -0.30
N GLU A 72 -6.81 -3.22 -0.22
CA GLU A 72 -7.18 -2.01 -0.99
C GLU A 72 -6.30 -0.81 -0.61
N MET A 73 -6.06 -0.58 0.69
CA MET A 73 -5.18 0.49 1.15
C MET A 73 -3.74 0.32 0.65
N ARG A 74 -3.21 -0.92 0.69
CA ARG A 74 -1.86 -1.21 0.17
C ARG A 74 -1.73 -0.93 -1.32
N LEU A 75 -2.73 -1.35 -2.11
CA LEU A 75 -2.75 -1.07 -3.54
C LEU A 75 -2.76 0.44 -3.80
N HIS A 76 -3.56 1.19 -3.05
CA HIS A 76 -3.64 2.64 -3.20
C HIS A 76 -2.34 3.35 -2.79
N GLU A 77 -1.67 2.86 -1.75
CA GLU A 77 -0.37 3.34 -1.30
C GLU A 77 0.71 3.10 -2.37
N GLU A 78 0.77 1.90 -2.96
CA GLU A 78 1.70 1.57 -4.04
C GLU A 78 1.47 2.46 -5.28
N GLU A 79 0.22 2.64 -5.70
CA GLU A 79 -0.11 3.54 -6.81
C GLU A 79 0.29 4.99 -6.54
N SER A 80 0.06 5.47 -5.32
CA SER A 80 0.48 6.79 -4.87
C SER A 80 2.01 6.90 -4.86
N ARG A 81 2.72 5.83 -4.51
CA ARG A 81 4.19 5.80 -4.53
C ARG A 81 4.74 5.89 -5.95
N HIS A 82 4.13 5.18 -6.91
CA HIS A 82 4.48 5.32 -8.32
C HIS A 82 4.32 6.76 -8.83
N TRP A 83 3.24 7.44 -8.43
CA TRP A 83 3.04 8.86 -8.75
C TRP A 83 4.14 9.76 -8.23
N VAL A 84 4.53 9.57 -6.97
CA VAL A 84 5.64 10.30 -6.33
C VAL A 84 6.94 10.10 -7.12
N LEU A 85 7.28 8.86 -7.48
CA LEU A 85 8.52 8.54 -8.20
C LEU A 85 8.52 9.09 -9.64
N LEU A 86 7.36 9.17 -10.29
CA LEU A 86 7.21 9.86 -11.57
C LEU A 86 7.42 11.38 -11.44
N GLY A 87 6.93 11.99 -10.36
CA GLY A 87 7.22 13.39 -10.04
C GLY A 87 8.71 13.64 -9.73
N GLN A 88 9.36 12.67 -9.10
CA GLN A 88 10.78 12.73 -8.73
C GLN A 88 11.70 12.83 -9.95
N LEU A 89 11.34 12.25 -11.10
CA LEU A 89 12.08 12.43 -12.35
C LEU A 89 12.27 13.91 -12.68
N VAL A 90 11.16 14.65 -12.65
CA VAL A 90 11.21 16.05 -13.02
C VAL A 90 11.89 16.85 -11.93
N TYR A 91 11.66 16.52 -10.66
CA TYR A 91 12.41 17.15 -9.57
C TYR A 91 13.93 17.02 -9.77
N VAL A 92 14.45 15.81 -10.07
CA VAL A 92 15.88 15.59 -10.28
C VAL A 92 16.42 16.45 -11.43
N LEU A 93 15.71 16.47 -12.57
CA LEU A 93 16.12 17.26 -13.72
C LEU A 93 16.22 18.75 -13.38
N GLU A 94 15.16 19.29 -12.78
CA GLU A 94 15.11 20.72 -12.47
C GLU A 94 16.06 21.10 -11.34
N ASP A 95 16.26 20.23 -10.36
CA ASP A 95 17.19 20.44 -9.25
C ASP A 95 18.64 20.51 -9.75
N ILE A 96 19.04 19.58 -10.63
CA ILE A 96 20.36 19.61 -11.29
C ILE A 96 20.54 20.94 -12.04
N VAL A 97 19.61 21.28 -12.94
CA VAL A 97 19.75 22.49 -13.76
C VAL A 97 19.73 23.75 -12.90
N ARG A 98 18.86 23.82 -11.89
CA ARG A 98 18.81 24.92 -10.93
C ARG A 98 20.15 25.09 -10.21
N ILE A 99 20.73 24.03 -9.66
CA ILE A 99 22.03 24.11 -8.94
C ILE A 99 23.10 24.66 -9.86
N GLN A 100 23.17 24.16 -11.10
CA GLN A 100 24.20 24.56 -12.04
C GLN A 100 24.06 26.01 -12.50
N VAL A 101 22.83 26.43 -12.80
CA VAL A 101 22.55 27.73 -13.43
C VAL A 101 22.39 28.85 -12.40
N LEU A 102 21.70 28.57 -11.29
CA LEU A 102 21.33 29.57 -10.28
C LEU A 102 22.12 29.41 -8.96
N GLY A 103 22.78 28.27 -8.77
CA GLY A 103 23.56 27.96 -7.57
C GLY A 103 22.81 27.10 -6.55
N PRO A 104 23.54 26.45 -5.61
CA PRO A 104 22.97 25.49 -4.66
C PRO A 104 22.03 26.11 -3.63
N ASN A 105 22.18 27.41 -3.36
CA ASN A 105 21.37 28.13 -2.38
C ASN A 105 20.08 28.71 -2.96
N PHE A 106 19.83 28.55 -4.27
CA PHE A 106 18.61 29.03 -4.90
C PHE A 106 17.43 28.12 -4.53
N PRO A 107 16.23 28.66 -4.24
CA PRO A 107 15.06 27.84 -3.93
C PRO A 107 14.69 26.86 -5.07
N PRO A 108 13.99 25.76 -4.77
CA PRO A 108 13.46 24.87 -5.82
C PRO A 108 12.65 25.67 -6.85
N THR A 109 13.07 25.59 -8.11
CA THR A 109 12.59 26.48 -9.18
C THR A 109 12.41 25.66 -10.45
N SER A 110 11.33 25.90 -11.20
CA SER A 110 11.05 25.08 -12.37
C SER A 110 11.87 25.48 -13.60
N LEU A 111 12.00 24.58 -14.59
CA LEU A 111 12.72 24.92 -15.84
C LEU A 111 12.07 26.09 -16.59
N ALA A 112 10.75 26.26 -16.47
CA ALA A 112 10.06 27.42 -17.03
C ALA A 112 10.50 28.71 -16.32
N ASP A 113 10.52 28.70 -14.99
CA ASP A 113 10.92 29.87 -14.20
C ASP A 113 12.42 30.20 -14.40
N ILE A 114 13.28 29.18 -14.51
CA ILE A 114 14.72 29.36 -14.84
C ILE A 114 14.85 30.03 -16.22
N GLN A 115 14.08 29.56 -17.21
CA GLN A 115 14.07 30.16 -18.55
C GLN A 115 13.63 31.62 -18.49
N ASP A 116 12.57 31.94 -17.74
CA ASP A 116 12.06 33.30 -17.59
C ASP A 116 13.09 34.22 -16.93
N LEU A 117 13.77 33.77 -15.87
CA LEU A 117 14.84 34.53 -15.20
C LEU A 117 16.00 34.85 -16.15
N ILE A 118 16.33 33.90 -17.03
CA ILE A 118 17.36 34.06 -18.06
C ILE A 118 16.95 35.09 -19.11
N GLU A 119 15.74 34.95 -19.65
CA GLU A 119 15.23 35.87 -20.68
C GLU A 119 15.09 37.31 -20.16
N GLN A 120 14.84 37.47 -18.86
CA GLN A 120 14.78 38.75 -18.17
C GLN A 120 16.15 39.31 -17.74
N GLY A 121 17.24 38.56 -17.93
CA GLY A 121 18.60 38.99 -17.59
C GLY A 121 18.92 39.00 -16.09
N PHE A 122 18.19 38.24 -15.28
CA PHE A 122 18.40 38.15 -13.83
C PHE A 122 19.46 37.13 -13.41
N VAL A 123 19.97 36.34 -14.36
CA VAL A 123 21.00 35.31 -14.13
C VAL A 123 22.38 35.86 -14.46
N SER A 124 23.41 35.41 -13.75
CA SER A 124 24.80 35.78 -14.02
C SER A 124 25.27 35.34 -15.41
N GLU A 125 26.31 35.96 -15.95
CA GLU A 125 26.90 35.53 -17.24
C GLU A 125 27.35 34.07 -17.23
N GLU A 126 27.86 33.58 -16.08
CA GLU A 126 28.21 32.18 -15.90
C GLU A 126 26.97 31.27 -15.94
N GLY A 127 25.90 31.63 -15.22
CA GLY A 127 24.65 30.88 -15.24
C GLY A 127 24.03 30.84 -16.64
N GLN A 128 24.08 31.96 -17.37
CA GLN A 128 23.66 32.03 -18.78
C GLN A 128 24.46 31.07 -19.65
N ARG A 129 25.78 31.01 -19.48
CA ARG A 129 26.65 30.07 -20.21
C ARG A 129 26.27 28.63 -19.91
N LYS A 130 26.12 28.28 -18.63
CA LYS A 130 25.72 26.92 -18.19
C LYS A 130 24.36 26.51 -18.73
N TRP A 131 23.40 27.43 -18.77
CA TRP A 131 22.11 27.20 -19.41
C TRP A 131 22.23 26.95 -20.91
N ASN A 132 23.03 27.74 -21.62
CA ASN A 132 23.28 27.55 -23.05
C ASN A 132 23.97 26.20 -23.33
N THR A 133 24.87 25.75 -22.45
CA THR A 133 25.49 24.42 -22.51
C THR A 133 24.42 23.32 -22.37
N PHE A 134 23.53 23.44 -21.38
CA PHE A 134 22.41 22.52 -21.21
C PHE A 134 21.49 22.48 -22.44
N PHE A 135 21.12 23.64 -22.97
CA PHE A 135 20.32 23.77 -24.20
C PHE A 135 20.99 23.08 -25.39
N THR A 136 22.28 23.32 -25.60
CA THR A 136 23.05 22.74 -26.71
C THR A 136 23.09 21.22 -26.64
N ARG A 137 23.21 20.66 -25.43
CA ARG A 137 23.13 19.20 -25.21
C ARG A 137 21.75 18.62 -25.49
N LEU A 138 20.70 19.29 -25.06
CA LEU A 138 19.33 18.85 -25.38
C LEU A 138 19.14 18.84 -26.90
N ALA A 139 19.60 19.87 -27.60
CA ALA A 139 19.53 19.95 -29.05
C ALA A 139 20.30 18.80 -29.73
N GLY A 140 21.48 18.44 -29.23
CA GLY A 140 22.24 17.27 -29.69
C GLY A 140 21.49 15.94 -29.52
N GLN A 141 20.52 15.89 -28.60
CA GLN A 141 19.63 14.74 -28.39
C GLN A 141 18.30 14.87 -29.17
N GLY A 142 18.15 15.87 -30.03
CA GLY A 142 16.90 16.15 -30.75
C GLY A 142 15.76 16.64 -29.84
N LEU A 143 16.10 17.26 -28.71
CA LEU A 143 15.14 17.86 -27.78
C LEU A 143 15.28 19.39 -27.79
N SER A 144 14.16 20.08 -27.59
CA SER A 144 14.17 21.52 -27.30
C SER A 144 13.80 21.76 -25.85
N VAL A 145 14.30 22.84 -25.25
CA VAL A 145 13.94 23.23 -23.87
C VAL A 145 12.42 23.38 -23.72
N LYS A 146 11.74 23.98 -24.71
CA LYS A 146 10.27 24.07 -24.72
C LYS A 146 9.59 22.70 -24.65
N LYS A 147 10.10 21.70 -25.37
CA LYS A 147 9.56 20.33 -25.34
C LYS A 147 9.77 19.69 -23.96
N VAL A 148 10.93 19.89 -23.35
CA VAL A 148 11.24 19.37 -22.01
C VAL A 148 10.36 20.04 -20.95
N ILE A 149 10.18 21.35 -21.00
CA ILE A 149 9.27 22.10 -20.10
C ILE A 149 7.82 21.61 -20.25
N ALA A 150 7.35 21.45 -21.49
CA ALA A 150 6.00 20.93 -21.75
C ALA A 150 5.83 19.50 -21.21
N ALA A 151 6.83 18.64 -21.33
CA ALA A 151 6.83 17.29 -20.76
C ALA A 151 6.92 17.30 -19.22
N SER A 152 7.53 18.33 -18.63
CA SER A 152 7.68 18.52 -17.19
C SER A 152 6.33 18.85 -16.51
N ALA A 153 5.46 19.59 -17.21
CA ALA A 153 4.24 20.14 -16.64
C ALA A 153 3.25 19.12 -16.06
N PRO A 154 2.92 17.99 -16.72
CA PRO A 154 1.96 17.02 -16.18
C PRO A 154 2.48 16.25 -14.95
N LEU A 155 3.80 16.15 -14.81
CA LEU A 155 4.46 15.43 -13.73
C LEU A 155 4.78 16.34 -12.52
N ARG A 156 4.78 17.67 -12.71
CA ARG A 156 5.05 18.68 -11.67
C ARG A 156 4.13 18.60 -10.46
N PRO A 157 2.79 18.49 -10.61
CA PRO A 157 1.88 18.37 -9.46
C PRO A 157 2.18 17.17 -8.56
N GLN A 158 2.91 16.18 -9.08
CA GLN A 158 3.27 14.94 -8.38
C GLN A 158 4.53 15.09 -7.52
N ARG A 159 5.13 16.29 -7.49
CA ARG A 159 6.21 16.65 -6.56
C ARG A 159 5.62 16.98 -5.21
N PHE A 160 5.27 15.94 -4.45
CA PHE A 160 4.87 16.13 -3.07
C PHE A 160 6.08 16.61 -2.26
N ALA A 161 6.01 17.82 -1.71
CA ALA A 161 7.11 18.50 -1.01
C ALA A 161 7.68 17.72 0.20
N LEU A 162 6.93 16.74 0.73
CA LEU A 162 7.33 15.86 1.84
C LEU A 162 7.62 14.41 1.41
N ALA A 163 7.33 14.04 0.16
CA ALA A 163 7.55 12.70 -0.36
C ALA A 163 8.51 12.78 -1.54
N HIS A 164 9.78 12.92 -1.20
CA HIS A 164 10.83 12.49 -2.10
C HIS A 164 10.91 10.97 -2.09
N GLY A 165 11.21 10.36 -3.24
CA GLY A 165 11.64 8.96 -3.25
C GLY A 165 12.82 8.79 -2.29
N THR A 166 12.83 7.72 -1.48
CA THR A 166 13.95 7.44 -0.57
C THR A 166 15.23 7.24 -1.39
N MET A 167 16.40 7.36 -0.76
CA MET A 167 17.66 7.13 -1.47
C MET A 167 17.72 5.71 -2.07
N GLU A 168 17.19 4.71 -1.36
CA GLU A 168 17.10 3.33 -1.82
C GLU A 168 16.19 3.18 -3.04
N GLU A 169 15.02 3.81 -3.05
CA GLU A 169 14.14 3.80 -4.22
C GLU A 169 14.79 4.51 -5.41
N ARG A 170 15.43 5.66 -5.19
CA ARG A 170 16.12 6.36 -6.27
C ARG A 170 17.25 5.53 -6.88
N ALA A 171 17.91 4.69 -6.07
CA ALA A 171 18.95 3.78 -6.50
C ALA A 171 18.42 2.52 -7.18
N THR A 172 17.20 2.08 -6.90
CA THR A 172 16.64 0.80 -7.40
C THR A 172 15.67 0.99 -8.58
N VAL A 173 15.02 2.15 -8.67
CA VAL A 173 14.06 2.44 -9.73
C VAL A 173 14.74 2.56 -11.09
N SER A 174 14.32 1.69 -12.01
CA SER A 174 14.83 1.63 -13.37
C SER A 174 14.02 2.48 -14.35
N THR A 175 14.63 2.78 -15.49
CA THR A 175 13.93 3.44 -16.61
C THR A 175 12.72 2.65 -17.12
N ALA A 176 12.77 1.31 -17.07
CA ALA A 176 11.69 0.44 -17.52
C ALA A 176 10.46 0.55 -16.61
N GLN A 177 10.66 0.51 -15.29
CA GLN A 177 9.59 0.67 -14.30
C GLN A 177 8.87 2.01 -14.45
N LEU A 178 9.63 3.10 -14.63
CA LEU A 178 9.04 4.43 -14.82
C LEU A 178 8.17 4.50 -16.08
N ARG A 179 8.58 3.84 -17.18
CA ARG A 179 7.77 3.76 -18.41
C ARG A 179 6.51 2.93 -18.20
N GLU A 180 6.61 1.80 -17.51
CA GLU A 180 5.48 0.93 -17.18
C GLU A 180 4.43 1.70 -16.37
N TRP A 181 4.86 2.40 -15.31
CA TRP A 181 3.98 3.21 -14.48
C TRP A 181 3.33 4.37 -15.27
N ALA A 182 4.05 4.93 -16.24
CA ALA A 182 3.53 5.99 -17.11
C ALA A 182 2.53 5.48 -18.17
N CYS A 183 2.67 4.22 -18.62
CA CYS A 183 1.87 3.62 -19.67
C CYS A 183 0.38 3.57 -19.30
N GLY A 184 0.06 3.12 -18.07
CA GLY A 184 -1.32 3.07 -17.58
C GLY A 184 -1.99 4.44 -17.38
N ARG A 185 -1.25 5.54 -17.61
CA ARG A 185 -1.65 6.91 -17.28
C ARG A 185 -1.54 7.87 -18.47
N ASN A 186 -1.23 7.38 -19.68
CA ASN A 186 -0.96 8.20 -20.88
C ASN A 186 0.16 9.24 -20.69
N LEU A 187 1.10 8.99 -19.77
CA LEU A 187 2.23 9.90 -19.48
C LEU A 187 3.54 9.47 -20.14
N GLN A 188 3.53 8.33 -20.84
CA GLN A 188 4.73 7.72 -21.41
C GLN A 188 5.54 8.67 -22.31
N PRO A 189 4.96 9.45 -23.24
CA PRO A 189 5.73 10.37 -24.08
C PRO A 189 6.45 11.47 -23.29
N MET A 190 5.84 11.92 -22.18
CA MET A 190 6.43 12.90 -21.27
C MET A 190 7.59 12.28 -20.51
N VAL A 191 7.38 11.09 -19.93
CA VAL A 191 8.43 10.34 -19.22
C VAL A 191 9.61 10.05 -20.14
N ASP A 192 9.38 9.60 -21.38
CA ASP A 192 10.46 9.35 -22.34
C ASP A 192 11.24 10.62 -22.69
N THR A 193 10.56 11.76 -22.79
CA THR A 193 11.21 13.05 -23.03
C THR A 193 12.11 13.44 -21.85
N ILE A 194 11.63 13.28 -20.62
CA ILE A 194 12.40 13.60 -19.40
C ILE A 194 13.54 12.61 -19.19
N LEU A 195 13.31 11.31 -19.38
CA LEU A 195 14.34 10.27 -19.29
C LEU A 195 15.47 10.53 -20.30
N LYS A 196 15.13 10.92 -21.53
CA LYS A 196 16.13 11.29 -22.53
C LYS A 196 16.93 12.51 -22.07
N ALA A 197 16.28 13.57 -21.60
CA ALA A 197 16.97 14.74 -21.06
C ALA A 197 17.90 14.41 -19.87
N LEU A 198 17.50 13.46 -19.01
CA LEU A 198 18.25 13.02 -17.83
C LEU A 198 19.36 12.02 -18.11
N GLN A 199 19.29 11.27 -19.21
CA GLN A 199 20.24 10.21 -19.54
C GLN A 199 21.72 10.64 -19.39
N PRO A 200 22.17 11.81 -19.88
CA PRO A 200 23.57 12.21 -19.68
C PRO A 200 23.87 12.68 -18.25
N LEU A 201 22.86 13.10 -17.49
CA LEU A 201 22.99 13.74 -16.17
C LEU A 201 22.89 12.75 -15.00
N THR A 202 22.49 11.51 -15.26
CA THR A 202 22.18 10.50 -14.23
C THR A 202 22.99 9.24 -14.47
N CYS A 203 23.11 8.41 -13.43
CA CYS A 203 23.79 7.12 -13.53
C CYS A 203 23.07 6.21 -14.54
N GLU A 204 23.83 5.41 -15.28
CA GLU A 204 23.27 4.52 -16.30
C GLU A 204 22.22 3.57 -15.68
N GLY A 205 21.04 3.51 -16.27
CA GLY A 205 19.92 2.70 -15.77
C GLY A 205 19.17 3.27 -14.56
N HIS A 206 19.71 4.31 -13.90
CA HIS A 206 19.22 4.88 -12.64
C HIS A 206 18.87 6.37 -12.82
N PRO A 207 17.74 6.69 -13.46
CA PRO A 207 17.39 8.05 -13.86
C PRO A 207 17.02 8.99 -12.70
N LEU A 208 16.96 8.48 -11.46
CA LEU A 208 16.70 9.27 -10.26
C LEU A 208 17.98 9.55 -9.45
N LEU A 209 19.12 9.05 -9.91
CA LEU A 209 20.42 9.20 -9.25
C LEU A 209 21.34 10.10 -10.10
N PRO A 210 21.53 11.37 -9.70
CA PRO A 210 22.48 12.26 -10.38
C PRO A 210 23.90 11.67 -10.36
N ARG A 211 24.68 11.91 -11.43
CA ARG A 211 26.09 11.55 -11.45
C ARG A 211 26.89 12.45 -10.51
N SER A 212 28.05 11.97 -10.05
CA SER A 212 28.96 12.76 -9.23
C SER A 212 29.77 13.79 -10.03
N ASP A 213 29.93 13.59 -11.34
CA ASP A 213 30.71 14.42 -12.26
C ASP A 213 29.85 15.42 -13.07
N ILE A 214 28.64 15.74 -12.57
CA ILE A 214 27.72 16.66 -13.27
C ILE A 214 28.35 18.04 -13.47
N ASP A 215 29.12 18.53 -12.50
CA ASP A 215 29.72 19.87 -12.57
C ASP A 215 30.64 20.00 -13.80
N ASP A 216 31.44 18.96 -14.10
CA ASP A 216 32.32 18.90 -15.28
C ASP A 216 31.52 18.93 -16.58
N MET A 217 30.27 18.49 -16.54
CA MET A 217 29.38 18.61 -17.68
C MET A 217 28.99 20.08 -17.88
N PHE A 218 28.77 20.88 -16.85
CA PHE A 218 28.32 22.27 -17.05
C PHE A 218 29.47 23.27 -17.25
N ALA A 219 30.72 22.85 -17.05
CA ALA A 219 31.94 23.62 -17.33
C ALA A 219 32.10 23.95 -18.83
#